data_AF-A0A2Z6D4W2-F1
#
_entry.id   AF-A0A2Z6D4W2-F1
#
_cell.length_a   1.000
_cell.length_b   1.000
_cell.length_c   1.000
_cell.angle_alpha   90.00
_cell.angle_beta   90.00
_cell.angle_gamma   90.00
#
_symmetry.space_group_name_H-M   'P 1'
#
loop_
_entity.id
_entity.type
_entity.pdbx_description
1 polymer ?
#
loop_
_entity_poly.entity_id
_entity_poly.type
_entity_poly.pdbx_seq_one_letter_code
_entity_poly.pdbx_strand_id
1 'polypeptide(L)' 'MSDIENLGVSVEEYLDGLAAGIDVLELKRLEARGIPTHLALELMVIMPKVIDGTATPEEVVRGLMIMSPSLRQQIE' A
#
# COMPACT_ATOMS: atom_id res chain seq x y z
N MET A 1 -15.84 -18.74 0.46
CA MET A 1 -15.22 -18.18 1.67
C MET A 1 -13.86 -17.70 1.23
N SER A 2 -13.56 -16.42 1.36
CA SER A 2 -12.21 -15.91 1.12
C SER A 2 -11.30 -16.53 2.18
N ASP A 3 -10.19 -17.15 1.77
CA ASP A 3 -9.21 -17.64 2.74
C ASP A 3 -8.72 -16.45 3.58
N ILE A 4 -8.82 -16.56 4.91
CA ILE A 4 -8.28 -15.54 5.80
C ILE A 4 -6.76 -15.60 5.67
N GLU A 5 -6.18 -14.54 5.13
CA GLU A 5 -4.74 -14.43 4.95
C GLU A 5 -4.06 -14.13 6.29
N ASN A 6 -3.16 -15.02 6.72
CA ASN A 6 -2.34 -14.81 7.91
C ASN A 6 -1.06 -14.07 7.53
N LEU A 7 -1.00 -12.78 7.83
CA LEU A 7 0.14 -11.90 7.55
C LEU A 7 1.20 -11.89 8.68
N GLY A 8 1.02 -12.70 9.73
CA GLY A 8 1.97 -12.79 10.84
C GLY A 8 2.05 -11.54 11.72
N VAL A 9 1.09 -10.62 11.61
CA VAL A 9 1.05 -9.36 12.38
C VAL A 9 0.51 -9.61 13.78
N SER A 10 1.26 -9.21 14.81
CA SER A 10 0.77 -9.29 16.19
C SER A 10 -0.24 -8.17 16.49
N VAL A 11 -0.98 -8.31 17.59
CA VAL A 11 -1.91 -7.27 18.03
C VAL A 11 -1.17 -5.98 18.37
N GLU A 12 0.00 -6.09 19.00
CA GLU A 12 0.85 -4.97 19.37
C GLU A 12 1.33 -4.22 18.11
N GLU A 13 1.85 -4.94 17.11
CA GLU A 13 2.29 -4.33 15.84
C GLU A 13 1.14 -3.62 15.12
N TYR A 14 -0.05 -4.21 15.13
CA TYR A 14 -1.25 -3.58 14.56
C TYR A 14 -1.62 -2.29 15.30
N LEU A 15 -1.61 -2.29 16.63
CA LEU A 15 -1.95 -1.12 17.44
C LEU A 15 -0.90 0.00 17.30
N ASP A 16 0.38 -0.34 17.25
CA ASP A 16 1.46 0.62 17.03
C ASP A 16 1.34 1.28 15.64
N GLY A 17 1.03 0.48 14.62
CA GLY A 17 0.74 0.99 13.28
C GLY A 17 -0.46 1.91 13.23
N LEU A 18 -1.56 1.52 13.89
CA LEU A 18 -2.75 2.35 13.99
C LEU A 18 -2.45 3.69 14.67
N ALA A 19 -1.64 3.69 15.73
CA ALA A 19 -1.20 4.92 16.39
C ALA A 19 -0.34 5.81 15.48
N ALA A 20 0.41 5.21 14.55
CA ALA A 20 1.16 5.91 13.51
C ALA A 20 0.31 6.31 12.29
N GLY A 21 -0.98 5.96 12.25
CA GLY A 21 -1.88 6.22 11.12
C GLY A 21 -1.65 5.28 9.92
N ILE A 22 -1.04 4.12 10.14
CA ILE A 22 -0.69 3.14 9.10
C ILE A 22 -1.54 1.89 9.29
N ASP A 23 -2.26 1.50 8.24
CA ASP A 23 -2.86 0.15 8.17
C ASP A 23 -1.75 -0.87 7.86
N VAL A 24 -1.21 -1.48 8.92
CA VAL A 24 -0.11 -2.45 8.82
C VAL A 24 -0.52 -3.70 8.06
N LEU A 25 -1.79 -4.12 8.14
CA LEU A 25 -2.25 -5.30 7.40
C LEU A 25 -2.20 -5.01 5.90
N GLU A 26 -2.65 -3.83 5.48
CA GLU A 26 -2.57 -3.44 4.07
C GLU A 26 -1.11 -3.25 3.62
N LEU A 27 -0.27 -2.65 4.46
CA LEU A 27 1.17 -2.52 4.17
C LEU A 27 1.80 -3.90 3.91
N LYS A 28 1.56 -4.88 4.79
CA LYS A 28 2.08 -6.25 4.64
C LYS A 28 1.56 -6.94 3.39
N ARG A 29 0.29 -6.71 3.00
CA ARG A 29 -0.25 -7.23 1.73
C ARG A 29 0.46 -6.64 0.52
N LEU A 30 0.73 -5.34 0.53
CA LEU A 30 1.45 -4.68 -0.56
C LEU A 30 2.91 -5.16 -0.64
N GLU A 31 3.57 -5.33 0.50
CA GLU A 31 4.91 -5.93 0.59
C GLU A 31 4.92 -7.37 0.07
N ALA A 32 3.93 -8.19 0.41
CA ALA A 32 3.78 -9.56 -0.11
C ALA A 32 3.58 -9.59 -1.64
N ARG A 33 3.07 -8.52 -2.25
CA ARG A 33 2.99 -8.31 -3.71
C ARG A 33 4.29 -7.76 -4.31
N GLY A 34 5.37 -7.74 -3.52
CA GLY A 34 6.69 -7.28 -3.92
C GLY A 34 6.82 -5.77 -4.04
N ILE A 35 5.93 -4.97 -3.44
CA ILE A 35 6.03 -3.51 -3.42
C ILE A 35 6.97 -3.12 -2.27
N PRO A 36 8.07 -2.40 -2.52
CA PRO A 36 8.93 -1.88 -1.46
C PRO A 36 8.15 -1.00 -0.47
N THR A 37 8.46 -1.07 0.82
CA THR A 37 7.73 -0.40 1.90
C THR A 37 7.47 1.08 1.63
N HIS A 38 8.47 1.82 1.14
CA HIS A 38 8.32 3.26 0.86
C HIS A 38 7.30 3.55 -0.27
N LEU A 39 7.28 2.72 -1.33
CA LEU A 39 6.30 2.83 -2.41
C LEU A 39 4.91 2.33 -1.97
N ALA A 40 4.85 1.33 -1.09
CA ALA A 40 3.58 0.87 -0.53
C ALA A 40 2.93 1.97 0.32
N LEU A 41 3.70 2.63 1.18
CA LEU A 41 3.23 3.78 1.95
C LEU A 41 2.77 4.94 1.05
N GLU A 42 3.51 5.24 -0.02
CA GLU A 42 3.10 6.23 -1.01
C GLU A 42 1.78 5.84 -1.68
N LEU A 43 1.64 4.59 -2.10
CA LEU A 43 0.42 4.08 -2.70
C LEU A 43 -0.77 4.14 -1.73
N MET A 44 -0.56 3.86 -0.44
CA MET A 44 -1.59 3.98 0.60
C MET A 44 -2.09 5.43 0.78
N VAL A 45 -1.30 6.44 0.43
CA VAL A 45 -1.74 7.84 0.40
C VAL A 45 -2.52 8.15 -0.88
N ILE A 46 -2.11 7.58 -2.01
CA ILE A 46 -2.75 7.81 -3.32
C ILE A 46 -4.10 7.10 -3.43
N MET A 47 -4.20 5.84 -2.98
CA MET A 47 -5.39 5.00 -3.15
C MET A 47 -6.69 5.64 -2.64
N PRO A 48 -6.75 6.20 -1.41
CA PRO A 48 -7.95 6.89 -0.93
C PRO A 48 -8.36 8.05 -1.85
N LYS A 49 -7.40 8.85 -2.33
CA LYS A 49 -7.68 9.95 -3.26
C LYS A 49 -8.24 9.46 -4.58
N VAL A 50 -7.77 8.32 -5.08
CA VAL A 50 -8.28 7.71 -6.32
C VAL A 50 -9.72 7.22 -6.11
N ILE A 51 -9.99 6.56 -4.98
CA ILE A 51 -11.33 6.08 -4.61
C ILE A 51 -12.31 7.25 -4.46
N ASP A 52 -11.87 8.32 -3.79
CA ASP A 52 -12.67 9.51 -3.52
C ASP A 52 -12.80 10.44 -4.75
N GLY A 53 -12.10 10.14 -5.86
CA GLY A 53 -12.11 10.95 -7.07
C GLY A 53 -11.39 12.29 -6.93
N THR A 54 -10.52 12.45 -5.94
CA THR A 54 -9.76 13.68 -5.66
C THR A 54 -8.30 13.61 -6.10
N ALA A 55 -7.84 12.46 -6.59
CA ALA A 55 -6.46 12.29 -7.06
C ALA A 55 -6.18 13.14 -8.32
N THR A 56 -5.00 13.74 -8.39
CA THR A 56 -4.55 14.39 -9.63
C THR A 56 -4.16 13.34 -10.69
N PRO A 57 -4.13 13.70 -11.99
CA PRO A 57 -3.64 12.79 -13.03
C PRO A 57 -2.24 12.23 -12.73
N GLU A 58 -1.34 13.05 -12.17
CA GLU A 58 0.01 12.66 -11.79
C GLU A 58 -0.01 11.63 -10.67
N GLU A 59 -0.86 11.80 -9.66
CA GLU A 59 -1.04 10.83 -8.57
C GLU A 59 -1.60 9.50 -9.09
N VAL A 60 -2.56 9.54 -10.02
CA VAL A 60 -3.10 8.33 -10.68
C VAL A 60 -1.99 7.60 -11.43
N VAL A 61 -1.22 8.30 -12.26
CA VAL A 61 -0.10 7.72 -13.01
C VAL A 61 0.93 7.13 -12.04
N ARG A 62 1.27 7.86 -10.97
CA ARG A 62 2.21 7.40 -9.95
C ARG A 62 1.74 6.11 -9.28
N GLY A 63 0.47 6.04 -8.88
CA GLY A 63 -0.13 4.82 -8.33
C GLY A 63 -0.06 3.64 -9.31
N LEU A 64 -0.34 3.88 -10.60
CA LEU A 64 -0.23 2.84 -11.64
C LEU A 64 1.22 2.36 -11.84
N MET A 65 2.19 3.27 -11.80
CA MET A 65 3.61 2.91 -11.89
C MET A 65 4.04 2.05 -10.71
N ILE A 66 3.63 2.39 -9.50
CA ILE A 66 3.92 1.59 -8.30
C ILE A 66 3.28 0.20 -8.41
N MET A 67 2.00 0.12 -8.83
CA MET A 67 1.30 -1.17 -8.93
C MET A 67 1.81 -2.08 -10.06
N SER A 68 2.46 -1.52 -11.08
CA SER A 68 2.93 -2.28 -12.26
C SER A 68 4.39 -2.73 -12.08
N PRO A 69 4.69 -4.04 -11.97
CA PRO A 69 6.05 -4.51 -11.66
C PRO A 69 7.13 -4.01 -12.65
N SER A 70 6.82 -3.96 -13.95
CA SER A 70 7.74 -3.49 -14.98
C SER A 70 8.03 -1.99 -14.93
N LEU A 71 7.08 -1.20 -14.43
CA LEU A 71 7.25 0.26 -14.25
C LEU A 71 7.88 0.57 -12.90
N ARG A 72 7.59 -0.23 -11.86
CA ARG A 72 8.16 -0.10 -10.53
C ARG A 72 9.68 -0.13 -10.54
N GLN A 73 10.28 -1.01 -11.35
CA GLN A 73 11.74 -1.10 -11.53
C GLN A 73 12.39 0.18 -12.07
N GLN A 74 11.62 1.12 -12.60
CA GLN A 74 12.11 2.39 -13.15
C GLN A 74 12.03 3.55 -12.12
N ILE A 75 11.35 3.33 -10.99
CA ILE A 75 11.10 4.33 -9.96
C ILE A 75 11.58 3.90 -8.57
N GLU A 76 12.10 2.69 -8.46
CA GLU A 76 12.88 2.17 -7.33
C GLU A 76 14.31 2.70 -7.42
#